data_AF-A0A1L9GS36-F1
#
_entry.id   AF-A0A1L9GS36-F1
#
_cell.length_a   1.000
_cell.length_b   1.000
_cell.length_c   1.000
_cell.angle_alpha   90.00
_cell.angle_beta   90.00
_cell.angle_gamma   90.00
#
_symmetry.space_group_name_H-M   'P 1'
#
loop_
_entity.id
_entity.type
_entity.pdbx_description
1 polymer ?
#
loop_
_entity_poly.entity_id
_entity_poly.type
_entity_poly.pdbx_seq_one_letter_code
_entity_poly.pdbx_strand_id
1 'polypeptide(L)'
;MRIKKKEKIIVFFGTLGVLVLLFAIGFSVYQKLQPDIVVDPNITDEYRQELEVELADARGKSLENPQDIDARILIGILEQKLGRLSASERAFKNALKINDQHYLPYLYLGSVYEAMGQYQKADDSLRVSTQLNPQDARPFQILITLYKQHFPGEADELNNIFRAASDYTNSPEIWEEYAQFLEDRREYRQAWVYWKEVLFVEHDNTNAAAHVKWLGDQLGVGE
;
A
#
# COMPACT_ATOMS: atom_id res chain seq x y z
N MET A 1 23.35 60.94 1.36
CA MET A 1 21.91 60.63 1.36
C MET A 1 21.63 59.64 2.50
N ARG A 2 21.14 60.09 3.66
CA ARG A 2 20.92 59.26 4.86
C ARG A 2 19.55 58.58 4.76
N ILE A 3 19.52 57.32 4.35
CA ILE A 3 18.32 56.47 4.41
C ILE A 3 17.82 56.43 5.88
N LYS A 4 16.54 56.78 6.11
CA LYS A 4 16.00 56.88 7.47
C LYS A 4 15.99 55.49 8.11
N LYS A 5 16.31 55.40 9.40
CA LYS A 5 16.47 54.13 10.15
C LYS A 5 15.29 53.15 9.95
N LYS A 6 14.07 53.67 9.77
CA LYS A 6 12.85 52.89 9.46
C LYS A 6 12.87 52.22 8.09
N GLU A 7 13.39 52.87 7.05
CA GLU A 7 13.49 52.30 5.69
C GLU A 7 14.50 51.15 5.66
N LYS A 8 15.60 51.24 6.42
CA LYS A 8 16.56 50.13 6.58
C LYS A 8 15.94 48.91 7.24
N ILE A 9 15.06 49.13 8.22
CA ILE A 9 14.34 48.06 8.93
C ILE A 9 13.35 47.36 7.98
N ILE A 10 12.58 48.12 7.20
CA ILE A 10 11.61 47.57 6.24
C ILE A 10 12.33 46.77 5.15
N VAL A 11 13.43 47.30 4.59
CA VAL A 11 14.24 46.58 3.60
C VAL A 11 14.84 45.31 4.19
N PHE A 12 15.38 45.35 5.42
CA PHE A 12 15.93 44.19 6.10
C PHE A 12 14.89 43.07 6.27
N PHE A 13 13.72 43.38 6.82
CA PHE A 13 12.64 42.40 6.99
C PHE A 13 12.08 41.90 5.66
N GLY A 14 11.99 42.76 4.64
CA GLY A 14 11.59 42.35 3.28
C GLY A 14 12.58 41.36 2.66
N THR A 15 13.88 41.65 2.74
CA THR A 15 14.93 40.75 2.24
C THR A 15 14.98 39.43 3.00
N LEU A 16 14.79 39.47 4.33
CA LEU A 16 14.76 38.27 5.17
C LEU A 16 13.55 37.39 4.81
N GLY A 17 12.38 37.97 4.59
CA GLY A 17 11.19 37.25 4.17
C GLY A 17 11.35 36.53 2.82
N VAL A 18 11.99 37.19 1.84
CA VAL A 18 12.30 36.57 0.54
C VAL A 18 13.29 35.41 0.70
N LEU A 19 14.33 35.56 1.54
CA LEU A 19 15.30 34.49 1.79
C LEU A 19 14.66 33.28 2.48
N VAL A 20 13.76 33.49 3.43
CA VAL A 20 13.01 32.41 4.09
C VAL A 20 12.11 31.68 3.09
N LEU A 21 11.43 32.40 2.19
CA LEU A 21 10.62 31.79 1.14
C LEU A 21 11.46 30.98 0.16
N LEU A 22 12.59 31.52 -0.31
CA LEU A 22 13.52 30.81 -1.19
C LEU A 22 14.11 29.57 -0.50
N PHE A 23 14.44 29.67 0.78
CA PHE A 23 14.89 28.51 1.56
C PHE A 23 13.78 27.47 1.71
N ALA A 24 12.54 27.87 2.01
CA ALA A 24 11.42 26.93 2.14
C ALA A 24 11.10 26.23 0.81
N ILE A 25 11.12 26.96 -0.32
CA ILE A 25 10.95 26.39 -1.66
C ILE A 25 12.13 25.47 -1.98
N GLY A 26 13.36 25.93 -1.75
CA GLY A 26 14.57 25.16 -1.98
C GLY A 26 14.61 23.88 -1.15
N PHE A 27 14.18 23.94 0.12
CA PHE A 27 14.08 22.81 1.03
C PHE A 27 12.97 21.84 0.59
N SER A 28 11.81 22.35 0.17
CA SER A 28 10.72 21.52 -0.38
C SER A 28 11.13 20.82 -1.68
N VAL A 29 11.83 21.52 -2.57
CA VAL A 29 12.39 20.95 -3.81
C VAL A 29 13.49 19.94 -3.47
N TYR A 30 14.36 20.25 -2.52
CA TYR A 30 15.42 19.37 -2.03
C TYR A 30 14.84 18.07 -1.46
N GLN A 31 13.80 18.14 -0.62
CA GLN A 31 13.13 16.95 -0.09
C GLN A 31 12.47 16.12 -1.20
N LYS A 32 11.88 16.75 -2.22
CA LYS A 32 11.35 16.02 -3.40
C LYS A 32 12.42 15.40 -4.30
N LEU A 33 13.65 15.90 -4.23
CA LEU A 33 14.78 15.44 -5.02
C LEU A 33 15.66 14.42 -4.29
N GLN A 34 15.57 14.34 -2.96
CA GLN A 34 16.20 13.26 -2.21
C GLN A 34 15.53 11.95 -2.63
N PRO A 35 16.28 10.98 -3.16
CA PRO A 35 15.72 9.66 -3.36
C PRO A 35 15.46 9.10 -1.95
N ASP A 36 14.20 8.89 -1.61
CA ASP A 36 13.82 8.00 -0.52
C ASP A 36 14.29 6.60 -0.91
N ILE A 37 15.57 6.32 -0.70
CA ILE A 37 16.15 4.98 -0.82
C ILE A 37 15.92 4.34 0.54
N VAL A 38 14.83 3.61 0.66
CA VAL A 38 14.72 2.64 1.75
C VAL A 38 15.70 1.53 1.41
N VAL A 39 16.89 1.58 2.03
CA VAL A 39 17.88 0.53 1.87
C VAL A 39 17.32 -0.70 2.55
N ASP A 40 16.79 -1.64 1.79
CA ASP A 40 16.48 -2.98 2.29
C ASP A 40 17.81 -3.60 2.77
N PRO A 41 18.00 -3.84 4.08
CA PRO A 41 19.25 -4.37 4.60
C PRO A 41 19.53 -5.82 4.12
N ASN A 42 18.54 -6.48 3.50
CA ASN A 42 18.65 -7.85 3.03
C ASN A 42 18.94 -7.98 1.53
N ILE A 43 19.01 -6.86 0.77
CA ILE A 43 19.36 -6.92 -0.66
C ILE A 43 20.88 -7.11 -0.84
N THR A 44 21.30 -8.23 -1.42
CA THR A 44 22.69 -8.46 -1.78
C THR A 44 23.09 -7.54 -2.94
N ASP A 45 24.38 -7.18 -3.03
CA ASP A 45 24.88 -6.37 -4.15
C ASP A 45 24.65 -7.06 -5.51
N GLU A 46 24.76 -8.39 -5.54
CA GLU A 46 24.46 -9.22 -6.71
C GLU A 46 22.99 -9.08 -7.12
N TYR A 47 22.04 -9.24 -6.18
CA TYR A 47 20.62 -9.10 -6.48
C TYR A 47 20.26 -7.66 -6.88
N ARG A 48 20.89 -6.66 -6.25
CA ARG A 48 20.74 -5.25 -6.66
C ARG A 48 21.21 -5.07 -8.11
N GLN A 49 22.34 -5.64 -8.49
CA GLN A 49 22.87 -5.53 -9.85
C GLN A 49 21.92 -6.19 -10.87
N GLU A 50 21.36 -7.34 -10.54
CA GLU A 50 20.34 -8.00 -11.37
C GLU A 50 19.11 -7.09 -11.60
N LEU A 51 18.59 -6.48 -10.53
CA LEU A 51 17.46 -5.55 -10.62
C LEU A 51 17.77 -4.31 -11.47
N GLU A 52 18.98 -3.76 -11.41
CA GLU A 52 19.37 -2.62 -12.27
C GLU A 52 19.45 -3.02 -13.74
N VAL A 53 19.93 -4.23 -14.05
CA VAL A 53 19.97 -4.76 -15.43
C VAL A 53 18.55 -4.93 -15.96
N GLU A 54 17.66 -5.55 -15.17
CA GLU A 54 16.25 -5.72 -15.53
C GLU A 54 15.55 -4.35 -15.71
N LEU A 55 15.86 -3.38 -14.85
CA LEU A 55 15.33 -2.02 -14.94
C LEU A 55 15.79 -1.31 -16.21
N ALA A 56 17.04 -1.51 -16.63
CA ALA A 56 17.56 -0.96 -17.86
C ALA A 56 16.84 -1.54 -19.10
N ASP A 57 16.60 -2.85 -19.12
CA ASP A 57 15.83 -3.53 -20.17
C ASP A 57 14.37 -3.02 -20.22
N ALA A 58 13.70 -2.96 -19.08
CA ALA A 58 12.33 -2.45 -18.98
C ALA A 58 12.21 -0.99 -19.46
N ARG A 59 13.21 -0.15 -19.15
CA ARG A 59 13.30 1.22 -19.69
C ARG A 59 13.51 1.24 -21.20
N GLY A 60 14.34 0.35 -21.74
CA GLY A 60 14.51 0.18 -23.18
C GLY A 60 13.19 -0.13 -23.89
N LYS A 61 12.45 -1.13 -23.39
CA LYS A 61 11.12 -1.50 -23.89
C LYS A 61 10.12 -0.36 -23.82
N SER A 62 10.09 0.38 -22.70
CA SER A 62 9.23 1.55 -22.57
C SER A 62 9.57 2.70 -23.53
N LEU A 63 10.81 2.78 -24.03
CA LEU A 63 11.20 3.77 -25.05
C LEU A 63 10.79 3.33 -26.46
N GLU A 64 10.91 2.03 -26.76
CA GLU A 64 10.45 1.45 -28.02
C GLU A 64 8.93 1.53 -28.16
N ASN A 65 8.21 1.27 -27.06
CA ASN A 65 6.76 1.41 -26.99
C ASN A 65 6.32 2.25 -25.78
N PRO A 66 6.18 3.58 -25.95
CA PRO A 66 5.76 4.48 -24.86
C PRO A 66 4.35 4.23 -24.29
N GLN A 67 3.51 3.47 -25.01
CA GLN A 67 2.16 3.08 -24.60
C GLN A 67 2.10 1.69 -23.97
N ASP A 68 3.23 1.01 -23.83
CA ASP A 68 3.32 -0.25 -23.09
C ASP A 68 3.13 0.01 -21.59
N ILE A 69 1.95 -0.35 -21.09
CA ILE A 69 1.63 -0.21 -19.67
C ILE A 69 2.40 -1.21 -18.81
N ASP A 70 2.63 -2.43 -19.31
CA ASP A 70 3.29 -3.50 -18.58
C ASP A 70 4.76 -3.15 -18.34
N ALA A 71 5.42 -2.56 -19.34
CA ALA A 71 6.78 -2.03 -19.19
C ALA A 71 6.86 -0.95 -18.08
N ARG A 72 5.87 -0.05 -18.00
CA ARG A 72 5.84 1.00 -16.95
C ARG A 72 5.53 0.44 -15.57
N ILE A 73 4.66 -0.55 -15.47
CA ILE A 73 4.38 -1.29 -14.24
C ILE A 73 5.66 -1.99 -13.78
N LEU A 74 6.36 -2.68 -14.67
CA LEU A 74 7.62 -3.38 -14.38
C LEU A 74 8.69 -2.40 -13.87
N ILE A 75 8.87 -1.25 -14.52
CA ILE A 75 9.77 -0.18 -14.02
C ILE A 75 9.39 0.20 -12.59
N GLY A 76 8.10 0.41 -12.30
CA GLY A 76 7.64 0.75 -10.96
C GLY A 76 7.97 -0.30 -9.91
N ILE A 77 7.74 -1.58 -10.23
CA ILE A 77 8.04 -2.72 -9.34
C ILE A 77 9.55 -2.80 -9.07
N LEU A 78 10.39 -2.67 -10.10
CA LEU A 78 11.84 -2.76 -9.95
C LEU A 78 12.41 -1.59 -9.14
N GLU A 79 11.92 -0.37 -9.38
CA GLU A 79 12.30 0.79 -8.56
C GLU A 79 11.87 0.62 -7.10
N GLN A 80 10.71 0.00 -6.84
CA GLN A 80 10.25 -0.31 -5.49
C GLN A 80 11.19 -1.30 -4.80
N LYS A 81 11.54 -2.42 -5.47
CA LYS A 81 12.48 -3.42 -4.95
C LYS A 81 13.88 -2.86 -4.68
N LEU A 82 14.31 -1.90 -5.49
CA LEU A 82 15.56 -1.15 -5.28
C LEU A 82 15.47 -0.13 -4.13
N GLY A 83 14.31 -0.01 -3.50
CA GLY A 83 14.04 0.91 -2.41
C GLY A 83 13.75 2.34 -2.86
N ARG A 84 13.70 2.62 -4.17
CA ARG A 84 13.58 3.96 -4.77
C ARG A 84 12.10 4.35 -4.89
N LEU A 85 11.45 4.55 -3.75
CA LEU A 85 9.99 4.69 -3.66
C LEU A 85 9.45 5.85 -4.52
N SER A 86 10.13 6.99 -4.54
CA SER A 86 9.74 8.14 -5.37
C SER A 86 9.81 7.86 -6.88
N ALA A 87 10.77 7.04 -7.33
CA ALA A 87 10.85 6.64 -8.73
C ALA A 87 9.75 5.64 -9.10
N SER A 88 9.49 4.70 -8.18
CA SER A 88 8.40 3.75 -8.27
C SER A 88 7.03 4.43 -8.40
N GLU A 89 6.72 5.39 -7.52
CA GLU A 89 5.48 6.18 -7.55
C GLU A 89 5.27 6.84 -8.93
N ARG A 90 6.31 7.46 -9.49
CA ARG A 90 6.25 8.11 -10.80
C ARG A 90 5.98 7.12 -11.92
N ALA A 91 6.59 5.94 -11.87
CA ALA A 91 6.39 4.91 -12.89
C ALA A 91 4.93 4.41 -12.90
N PHE A 92 4.36 4.09 -11.74
CA PHE A 92 2.96 3.70 -11.63
C PHE A 92 1.99 4.81 -12.03
N LYS A 93 2.25 6.06 -11.62
CA LYS A 93 1.45 7.21 -12.09
C LYS A 93 1.52 7.41 -13.60
N ASN A 94 2.64 7.09 -14.23
CA ASN A 94 2.75 7.14 -15.69
C ASN A 94 2.02 5.97 -16.36
N ALA A 95 2.00 4.78 -15.75
CA ALA A 95 1.17 3.67 -16.21
C ALA A 95 -0.32 4.05 -16.19
N LEU A 96 -0.77 4.72 -15.11
CA LEU A 96 -2.16 5.21 -14.99
C LEU A 96 -2.53 6.31 -15.98
N LYS A 97 -1.57 7.05 -16.53
CA LYS A 97 -1.84 8.00 -17.62
C LYS A 97 -2.15 7.32 -18.95
N ILE A 98 -1.73 6.06 -19.12
CA ILE A 98 -2.04 5.26 -20.31
C ILE A 98 -3.42 4.61 -20.12
N ASN A 99 -3.64 3.98 -18.98
CA ASN A 99 -4.91 3.35 -18.64
C ASN A 99 -5.19 3.48 -17.14
N ASP A 100 -6.17 4.32 -16.80
CA ASP A 100 -6.63 4.54 -15.43
C ASP A 100 -7.59 3.45 -14.91
N GLN A 101 -8.00 2.50 -15.75
CA GLN A 101 -8.79 1.33 -15.36
C GLN A 101 -7.92 0.10 -15.06
N HIS A 102 -6.59 0.22 -15.19
CA HIS A 102 -5.70 -0.87 -14.85
C HIS A 102 -5.49 -0.93 -13.33
N TYR A 103 -5.89 -2.04 -12.70
CA TYR A 103 -5.87 -2.17 -11.23
C TYR A 103 -4.45 -2.30 -10.61
N LEU A 104 -3.49 -2.93 -11.30
CA LEU A 104 -2.14 -3.20 -10.77
C LEU A 104 -1.36 -1.95 -10.31
N PRO A 105 -1.27 -0.84 -11.09
CA PRO A 105 -0.61 0.36 -10.62
C PRO A 105 -1.17 0.90 -9.30
N TYR A 106 -2.49 0.79 -9.07
CA TYR A 106 -3.11 1.19 -7.81
C TYR A 106 -2.72 0.30 -6.63
N LEU A 107 -2.66 -1.02 -6.85
CA LEU A 107 -2.15 -1.99 -5.86
C LEU A 107 -0.74 -1.60 -5.42
N TYR A 108 0.16 -1.40 -6.39
CA TYR A 108 1.55 -1.11 -6.06
C TYR A 108 1.76 0.32 -5.53
N LEU A 109 0.98 1.31 -5.98
CA LEU A 109 0.95 2.63 -5.35
C LEU A 109 0.54 2.55 -3.88
N GLY A 110 -0.44 1.69 -3.57
CA GLY A 110 -0.82 1.37 -2.19
C GLY A 110 0.38 0.99 -1.33
N SER A 111 1.11 -0.03 -1.76
CA SER A 111 2.32 -0.52 -1.08
C SER A 111 3.46 0.53 -1.04
N VAL A 112 3.66 1.30 -2.11
CA VAL A 112 4.66 2.38 -2.14
C VAL A 112 4.31 3.47 -1.12
N TYR A 113 3.05 3.89 -1.05
CA TYR A 113 2.62 4.91 -0.09
C TYR A 113 2.68 4.42 1.34
N GLU A 114 2.36 3.15 1.60
CA GLU A 114 2.56 2.52 2.91
C GLU A 114 4.03 2.59 3.34
N ALA A 115 4.95 2.20 2.46
CA ALA A 115 6.39 2.26 2.72
C ALA A 115 6.91 3.70 2.93
N MET A 116 6.24 4.70 2.34
CA MET A 116 6.50 6.11 2.58
C MET A 116 5.84 6.68 3.85
N GLY A 117 5.06 5.87 4.59
CA GLY A 117 4.26 6.33 5.74
C GLY A 117 3.05 7.19 5.36
N GLN A 118 2.65 7.22 4.09
CA GLN A 118 1.53 7.98 3.56
C GLN A 118 0.25 7.15 3.58
N TYR A 119 -0.15 6.69 4.76
CA TYR A 119 -1.20 5.68 4.96
C TYR A 119 -2.55 6.01 4.33
N GLN A 120 -2.99 7.27 4.34
CA GLN A 120 -4.24 7.65 3.68
C GLN A 120 -4.18 7.47 2.16
N LYS A 121 -3.05 7.80 1.53
CA LYS A 121 -2.89 7.58 0.09
C LYS A 121 -2.78 6.10 -0.26
N ALA A 122 -2.22 5.32 0.67
CA ALA A 122 -2.19 3.87 0.54
C ALA A 122 -3.61 3.30 0.52
N ASP A 123 -4.44 3.67 1.51
CA ASP A 123 -5.88 3.33 1.58
C ASP A 123 -6.62 3.72 0.29
N ASP A 124 -6.52 4.99 -0.12
CA ASP A 124 -7.19 5.50 -1.32
C ASP A 124 -6.81 4.67 -2.57
N SER A 125 -5.52 4.37 -2.74
CA SER A 125 -5.03 3.62 -3.90
C SER A 125 -5.48 2.16 -3.87
N LEU A 126 -5.39 1.50 -2.72
CA LEU A 126 -5.80 0.10 -2.58
C LEU A 126 -7.31 -0.06 -2.80
N ARG A 127 -8.13 0.87 -2.32
CA ARG A 127 -9.59 0.86 -2.56
C ARG A 127 -9.94 0.99 -4.04
N VAL A 128 -9.21 1.81 -4.80
CA VAL A 128 -9.40 1.85 -6.26
C VAL A 128 -9.02 0.51 -6.88
N SER A 129 -7.93 -0.12 -6.42
CA SER A 129 -7.53 -1.44 -6.92
C SER A 129 -8.58 -2.52 -6.64
N THR A 130 -9.15 -2.57 -5.43
CA THR A 130 -10.22 -3.53 -5.08
C THR A 130 -11.50 -3.29 -5.88
N GLN A 131 -11.82 -2.04 -6.22
CA GLN A 131 -12.98 -1.73 -7.07
C GLN A 131 -12.78 -2.17 -8.52
N LEU A 132 -11.58 -1.98 -9.06
CA LEU A 132 -11.26 -2.34 -10.45
C LEU A 132 -11.08 -3.85 -10.65
N ASN A 133 -10.55 -4.56 -9.65
CA ASN A 133 -10.43 -6.01 -9.67
C ASN A 133 -10.71 -6.63 -8.29
N PRO A 134 -11.99 -6.85 -7.93
CA PRO A 134 -12.35 -7.35 -6.61
C PRO A 134 -11.92 -8.80 -6.36
N GLN A 135 -11.62 -9.57 -7.40
CA GLN A 135 -11.22 -10.98 -7.27
C GLN A 135 -9.76 -11.14 -6.81
N ASP A 136 -8.95 -10.07 -6.91
CA ASP A 136 -7.57 -10.10 -6.44
C ASP A 136 -7.53 -9.87 -4.92
N ALA A 137 -7.06 -10.87 -4.18
CA ALA A 137 -6.92 -10.82 -2.73
C ALA A 137 -5.84 -9.84 -2.26
N ARG A 138 -4.82 -9.55 -3.08
CA ARG A 138 -3.62 -8.83 -2.64
C ARG A 138 -3.92 -7.41 -2.12
N PRO A 139 -4.72 -6.57 -2.81
CA PRO A 139 -5.06 -5.25 -2.26
C PRO A 139 -5.85 -5.32 -0.96
N PHE A 140 -6.72 -6.33 -0.80
CA PHE A 140 -7.44 -6.54 0.46
C PHE A 140 -6.51 -6.94 1.60
N GLN A 141 -5.56 -7.85 1.36
CA GLN A 141 -4.56 -8.25 2.36
C GLN A 141 -3.71 -7.06 2.82
N ILE A 142 -3.29 -6.19 1.88
CA ILE A 142 -2.56 -4.96 2.21
C ILE A 142 -3.46 -3.99 2.99
N LEU A 143 -4.73 -3.81 2.60
CA LEU A 143 -5.69 -2.97 3.34
C LEU A 143 -5.90 -3.49 4.78
N ILE A 144 -6.13 -4.79 4.95
CA ILE A 144 -6.30 -5.41 6.27
C ILE A 144 -5.08 -5.14 7.16
N THR A 145 -3.88 -5.36 6.62
CA THR A 145 -2.62 -5.10 7.32
C THR A 145 -2.47 -3.62 7.68
N LEU A 146 -2.72 -2.73 6.73
CA LEU A 146 -2.67 -1.28 6.89
C LEU A 146 -3.60 -0.81 8.02
N TYR A 147 -4.84 -1.31 8.08
CA TYR A 147 -5.81 -0.94 9.13
C TYR A 147 -5.42 -1.47 10.50
N LYS A 148 -4.98 -2.73 10.58
CA LYS A 148 -4.51 -3.32 11.84
C LYS A 148 -3.32 -2.56 12.43
N GLN A 149 -2.40 -2.09 11.59
CA GLN A 149 -1.16 -1.45 12.05
C GLN A 149 -1.31 0.06 12.27
N HIS A 150 -2.05 0.75 11.40
CA HIS A 150 -2.04 2.21 11.32
C HIS A 150 -3.40 2.87 11.61
N PHE A 151 -4.48 2.10 11.68
CA PHE A 151 -5.83 2.58 11.99
C PHE A 151 -6.54 1.73 13.08
N PRO A 152 -5.92 1.48 14.25
CA PRO A 152 -6.46 0.55 15.26
C PRO A 152 -7.80 0.98 15.88
N GLY A 153 -8.20 2.24 15.71
CA GLY A 153 -9.50 2.76 16.14
C GLY A 153 -10.64 2.49 15.14
N GLU A 154 -10.34 2.01 13.94
CA GLU A 154 -11.30 1.86 12.84
C GLU A 154 -11.77 0.41 12.67
N ALA A 155 -12.12 -0.24 13.78
CA ALA A 155 -12.52 -1.65 13.79
C ALA A 155 -13.75 -1.96 12.91
N ASP A 156 -14.70 -1.02 12.81
CA ASP A 156 -15.86 -1.20 11.94
C ASP A 156 -15.50 -1.12 10.46
N GLU A 157 -14.50 -0.30 10.10
CA GLU A 157 -14.03 -0.24 8.72
C GLU A 157 -13.18 -1.46 8.36
N LEU A 158 -12.34 -1.93 9.28
CA LEU A 158 -11.64 -3.21 9.13
C LEU A 158 -12.62 -4.36 8.93
N ASN A 159 -13.74 -4.39 9.67
CA ASN A 159 -14.81 -5.36 9.47
C ASN A 159 -15.44 -5.27 8.07
N ASN A 160 -15.67 -4.05 7.56
CA ASN A 160 -16.18 -3.85 6.20
C ASN A 160 -15.19 -4.37 5.14
N ILE A 161 -13.90 -4.14 5.33
CA ILE A 161 -12.84 -4.62 4.44
C ILE A 161 -12.81 -6.14 4.44
N PHE A 162 -12.82 -6.79 5.62
CA PHE A 162 -12.85 -8.25 5.72
C PHE A 162 -14.07 -8.85 5.03
N ARG A 163 -15.26 -8.28 5.25
CA ARG A 163 -16.49 -8.75 4.61
C ARG A 163 -16.38 -8.65 3.09
N ALA A 164 -15.97 -7.50 2.57
CA ALA A 164 -15.80 -7.31 1.12
C ALA A 164 -14.77 -8.29 0.55
N ALA A 165 -13.63 -8.46 1.21
CA ALA A 165 -12.62 -9.42 0.78
C ALA A 165 -13.17 -10.85 0.74
N SER A 166 -13.88 -11.26 1.79
CA SER A 166 -14.49 -12.59 1.91
C SER A 166 -15.52 -12.85 0.81
N ASP A 167 -16.31 -11.83 0.46
CA ASP A 167 -17.35 -11.92 -0.57
C ASP A 167 -16.75 -12.05 -1.99
N TYR A 168 -15.54 -11.52 -2.23
CA TYR A 168 -14.97 -11.44 -3.57
C TYR A 168 -13.80 -12.40 -3.85
N THR A 169 -12.95 -12.72 -2.88
CA THR A 169 -11.61 -13.29 -3.20
C THR A 169 -11.50 -14.79 -2.94
N ASN A 170 -12.51 -15.42 -2.34
CA ASN A 170 -12.53 -16.86 -1.98
C ASN A 170 -11.19 -17.36 -1.43
N SER A 171 -10.60 -16.60 -0.49
CA SER A 171 -9.26 -16.83 0.06
C SER A 171 -9.40 -17.41 1.47
N PRO A 172 -8.98 -18.68 1.69
CA PRO A 172 -8.94 -19.28 3.01
C PRO A 172 -8.15 -18.44 4.01
N GLU A 173 -7.02 -17.85 3.59
CA GLU A 173 -6.18 -17.01 4.43
C GLU A 173 -6.94 -15.79 4.98
N ILE A 174 -7.76 -15.15 4.14
CA ILE A 174 -8.60 -14.01 4.56
C ILE A 174 -9.72 -14.47 5.49
N TRP A 175 -10.35 -15.61 5.21
CA TRP A 175 -11.41 -16.14 6.08
C TRP A 175 -10.87 -16.54 7.45
N GLU A 176 -9.66 -17.10 7.54
CA GLU A 176 -9.01 -17.39 8.83
C GLU A 176 -8.79 -16.11 9.63
N GLU A 177 -8.18 -15.10 9.00
CA GLU A 177 -7.89 -13.84 9.68
C GLU A 177 -9.17 -13.12 10.09
N TYR A 178 -10.22 -13.19 9.26
CA TYR A 178 -11.52 -12.61 9.60
C TYR A 178 -12.20 -13.36 10.75
N ALA A 179 -12.14 -14.70 10.76
CA ALA A 179 -12.71 -15.50 11.82
C ALA A 179 -12.04 -15.20 13.18
N GLN A 180 -10.71 -15.06 13.20
CA GLN A 180 -9.97 -14.61 14.39
C GLN A 180 -10.41 -13.22 14.84
N PHE A 181 -10.51 -12.27 13.91
CA PHE A 181 -10.99 -10.91 14.20
C PHE A 181 -12.41 -10.91 14.81
N LEU A 182 -13.30 -11.78 14.33
CA LEU A 182 -14.66 -11.94 14.87
C LEU A 182 -14.66 -12.60 16.25
N GLU A 183 -13.77 -13.55 16.53
CA GLU A 183 -13.60 -14.14 17.86
C GLU A 183 -13.14 -13.10 18.88
N ASP A 184 -12.20 -12.23 18.52
CA ASP A 184 -11.73 -11.12 19.37
C ASP A 184 -12.87 -10.17 19.74
N ARG A 185 -13.82 -9.96 18.81
CA ARG A 185 -15.06 -9.21 19.03
C ARG A 185 -16.17 -10.00 19.74
N ARG A 186 -15.93 -11.27 20.05
CA ARG A 186 -16.89 -12.24 20.62
C ARG A 186 -18.10 -12.51 19.73
N GLU A 187 -17.94 -12.32 18.42
CA GLU A 187 -18.95 -12.59 17.39
C GLU A 187 -18.88 -14.07 16.94
N TYR A 188 -18.93 -14.98 17.93
CA TYR A 188 -18.64 -16.41 17.79
C TYR A 188 -19.43 -17.13 16.70
N ARG A 189 -20.69 -16.73 16.47
CA ARG A 189 -21.52 -17.35 15.43
C ARG A 189 -21.00 -17.04 14.03
N GLN A 190 -20.54 -15.82 13.77
CA GLN A 190 -19.99 -15.45 12.47
C GLN A 190 -18.60 -16.06 12.29
N ALA A 191 -17.76 -16.02 13.33
CA ALA A 191 -16.46 -16.69 13.32
C ALA A 191 -16.59 -18.17 12.95
N TRP A 192 -17.57 -18.88 13.54
CA TRP A 192 -17.82 -20.29 13.25
C TRP A 192 -18.17 -20.55 11.78
N VAL A 193 -18.90 -19.64 11.13
CA VAL A 193 -19.21 -19.74 9.70
C VAL A 193 -17.93 -19.63 8.87
N TYR A 194 -17.09 -18.63 9.12
CA TYR A 194 -15.85 -18.47 8.34
C TYR A 194 -14.84 -19.59 8.58
N TRP A 195 -14.72 -20.11 9.81
CA TRP A 195 -13.92 -21.31 10.05
C TRP A 195 -14.40 -22.54 9.28
N LYS A 196 -15.72 -22.65 9.06
CA LYS A 196 -16.27 -23.70 8.21
C LYS A 196 -15.95 -23.49 6.73
N GLU A 197 -15.96 -22.26 6.24
CA GLU A 197 -15.55 -21.95 4.86
C GLU A 197 -14.08 -22.34 4.62
N VAL A 198 -13.20 -22.04 5.58
CA VAL A 198 -11.79 -22.48 5.54
C VAL A 198 -11.71 -23.99 5.46
N LEU A 199 -12.36 -24.71 6.39
CA LEU A 199 -12.33 -26.17 6.44
C LEU A 199 -12.97 -26.83 5.21
N PHE A 200 -13.93 -26.16 4.56
CA PHE A 200 -14.56 -26.64 3.34
C PHE A 200 -13.60 -26.60 2.15
N VAL A 201 -12.70 -25.62 2.07
CA VAL A 201 -11.68 -25.55 1.02
C VAL A 201 -10.46 -26.41 1.41
N GLU A 202 -10.00 -26.25 2.65
CA GLU A 202 -8.82 -26.90 3.22
C GLU A 202 -9.23 -27.96 4.25
N HIS A 203 -9.61 -29.13 3.73
CA HIS A 203 -10.18 -30.21 4.53
C HIS A 203 -9.23 -30.77 5.60
N ASP A 204 -7.93 -30.58 5.44
CA ASP A 204 -6.87 -31.00 6.37
C ASP A 204 -6.39 -29.86 7.29
N ASN A 205 -7.03 -28.68 7.23
CA ASN A 205 -6.71 -27.56 8.11
C ASN A 205 -7.11 -27.85 9.56
N THR A 206 -6.16 -28.40 10.31
CA THR A 206 -6.35 -28.78 11.72
C THR A 206 -6.69 -27.61 12.63
N ASN A 207 -6.23 -26.40 12.28
CA ASN A 207 -6.53 -25.18 13.04
C ASN A 207 -8.03 -24.84 12.89
N ALA A 208 -8.51 -24.72 11.65
CA ALA A 208 -9.91 -24.48 11.36
C ALA A 208 -10.82 -25.56 11.98
N ALA A 209 -10.45 -26.85 11.88
CA ALA A 209 -11.19 -27.94 12.49
C ALA A 209 -11.32 -27.79 14.03
N ALA A 210 -10.26 -27.35 14.71
CA ALA A 210 -10.29 -27.11 16.16
C ALA A 210 -11.25 -25.96 16.52
N HIS A 211 -11.18 -24.85 15.78
CA HIS A 211 -12.07 -23.70 16.00
C HIS A 211 -13.54 -24.02 15.69
N VAL A 212 -13.83 -24.72 14.59
CA VAL A 212 -15.20 -25.17 14.24
C VAL A 212 -15.79 -26.03 15.37
N LYS A 213 -15.03 -26.99 15.88
CA LYS A 213 -15.47 -27.86 16.98
C LYS A 213 -15.72 -27.05 18.26
N TRP A 214 -14.73 -26.26 18.69
CA TRP A 214 -14.83 -25.52 19.93
C TRP A 214 -16.00 -24.52 19.92
N LEU A 215 -16.13 -23.72 18.86
CA LEU A 215 -17.25 -22.79 18.71
C LEU A 215 -18.59 -23.51 18.55
N GLY A 216 -18.62 -24.65 17.85
CA GLY A 216 -19.82 -25.47 17.68
C GLY A 216 -20.38 -25.97 19.01
N ASP A 217 -19.50 -26.44 19.90
CA ASP A 217 -19.83 -26.86 21.26
C ASP A 217 -20.39 -25.68 22.09
N GLN A 218 -19.76 -24.51 22.02
CA GLN A 218 -20.21 -23.31 22.74
C GLN A 218 -21.57 -22.81 22.26
N LEU A 219 -21.84 -22.89 20.96
CA LEU A 219 -23.06 -22.39 20.33
C LEU A 219 -24.21 -23.40 20.35
N GLY A 220 -23.96 -24.65 20.73
CA GLY A 220 -24.95 -25.73 20.71
C GLY A 220 -25.39 -26.12 19.29
N VAL A 221 -24.48 -26.00 18.31
CA VAL A 221 -24.73 -26.26 16.88
C VAL A 221 -23.86 -27.38 16.31
N GLY A 222 -23.19 -28.16 17.17
CA GLY A 222 -22.28 -29.22 16.73
C GLY A 222 -23.01 -30.43 16.15
N GLU A 223 -22.85 -30.63 14.83
CA GLU A 223 -22.88 -31.92 14.10
C GLU A 223 -21.77 -31.91 13.04
#